data_AF-A0AA35SIK1-F1
#
_entry.id   AF-A0AA35SIK1-F1
#
_cell.length_a   1.000
_cell.length_b   1.000
_cell.length_c   1.000
_cell.angle_alpha   90.00
_cell.angle_beta   90.00
_cell.angle_gamma   90.00
#
_symmetry.space_group_name_H-M   'P 1'
#
loop_
_entity.id
_entity.type
_entity.pdbx_description
1 polymer ?
#
loop_
_entity_poly.entity_id
_entity_poly.type
_entity_poly.pdbx_seq_one_letter_code
_entity_poly.pdbx_strand_id
1 'polypeptide(L)'
;VGIEDFAEVQAALWAARSKWHNIGIRLKLDVRELENIDAETRFGLDDKFNLMIKTRFNKIEPCTWRDLYDALNHPTVAMSDVANRLSAKLTAYTASEAEDQGRRLEQQLRLKEEEKEAEIARLQEQMRQLATEKDRLASEKDRLASQKQREIAELRSQLQTSHKPPVQ
;
A
#
# COMPACT_ATOMS: atom_id res chain seq x y z
N VAL A 1 7.74 -5.21 -15.14
CA VAL A 1 8.23 -6.20 -16.12
C VAL A 1 9.46 -6.84 -15.52
N GLY A 2 9.28 -8.04 -14.96
CA GLY A 2 10.36 -8.79 -14.34
C GLY A 2 11.33 -9.33 -15.38
N ILE A 3 12.52 -9.72 -14.95
CA ILE A 3 13.55 -10.33 -15.81
C ILE A 3 13.04 -11.63 -16.46
N GLU A 4 12.08 -12.31 -15.82
CA GLU A 4 11.45 -13.55 -16.30
C GLU A 4 10.50 -13.32 -17.49
N ASP A 5 9.83 -12.16 -17.54
CA ASP A 5 8.99 -11.76 -18.69
C ASP A 5 9.81 -11.64 -19.98
N PHE A 6 11.11 -11.34 -19.84
CA PHE A 6 12.01 -11.12 -20.96
C PHE A 6 12.39 -12.42 -21.66
N ALA A 7 12.49 -13.55 -20.95
CA ALA A 7 12.86 -14.83 -21.55
C ALA A 7 11.78 -15.37 -22.51
N GLU A 8 10.51 -15.18 -22.17
CA GLU A 8 9.40 -15.59 -23.04
C GLU A 8 9.19 -14.62 -24.20
N VAL A 9 9.40 -13.32 -23.98
CA VAL A 9 9.49 -12.35 -25.07
C VAL A 9 10.64 -12.67 -26.00
N GLN A 10 11.79 -13.07 -25.47
CA GLN A 10 12.92 -13.53 -26.27
C GLN A 10 12.53 -14.76 -27.09
N ALA A 11 11.87 -15.75 -26.50
CA ALA A 11 11.40 -16.94 -27.22
C ALA A 11 10.37 -16.59 -28.32
N ALA A 12 9.46 -15.66 -28.04
CA ALA A 12 8.48 -15.15 -29.00
C ALA A 12 9.12 -14.35 -30.14
N LEU A 13 10.06 -13.45 -29.83
CA LEU A 13 10.83 -12.69 -30.80
C LEU A 13 11.79 -13.59 -31.59
N TRP A 14 12.27 -14.67 -30.98
CA TRP A 14 13.08 -15.70 -31.62
C TRP A 14 12.24 -16.56 -32.58
N ALA A 15 11.01 -16.92 -32.23
CA ALA A 15 10.05 -17.48 -33.19
C ALA A 15 9.75 -16.47 -34.33
N ALA A 16 9.86 -15.18 -34.04
CA ALA A 16 9.74 -14.08 -34.99
C ALA A 16 11.02 -13.68 -35.72
N ARG A 17 12.10 -14.46 -35.61
CA ARG A 17 13.44 -14.14 -36.12
C ARG A 17 13.49 -13.86 -37.63
N SER A 18 12.51 -14.30 -38.41
CA SER A 18 12.41 -13.95 -39.84
C SER A 18 11.79 -12.56 -40.10
N LYS A 19 11.19 -11.94 -39.08
CA LYS A 19 10.44 -10.68 -39.16
C LYS A 19 10.87 -9.66 -38.10
N TRP A 20 12.02 -9.87 -37.46
CA TRP A 20 12.56 -8.98 -36.41
C TRP A 20 12.67 -7.52 -36.86
N HIS A 21 13.07 -7.29 -38.12
CA HIS A 21 13.19 -5.94 -38.69
C HIS A 21 11.81 -5.24 -38.75
N ASN A 22 10.78 -5.95 -39.22
CA ASN A 22 9.41 -5.44 -39.26
C ASN A 22 8.84 -5.18 -37.86
N ILE A 23 9.21 -6.02 -36.88
CA ILE A 23 8.85 -5.81 -35.47
C ILE A 23 9.53 -4.57 -34.93
N GLY A 24 10.85 -4.41 -35.17
CA GLY A 24 11.61 -3.26 -34.72
C GLY A 24 11.07 -1.93 -35.25
N ILE A 25 10.73 -1.87 -36.54
CA ILE A 25 10.08 -0.70 -37.15
C ILE A 25 8.77 -0.36 -36.43
N ARG A 26 7.94 -1.36 -36.12
CA ARG A 26 6.65 -1.17 -35.45
C ARG A 26 6.79 -0.72 -34.01
N LEU A 27 7.85 -1.17 -33.33
CA LEU A 27 8.24 -0.71 -32.00
C LEU A 27 8.92 0.67 -32.01
N LYS A 28 8.97 1.33 -33.18
CA LYS A 28 9.61 2.63 -33.40
C LYS A 28 11.08 2.62 -32.96
N LEU A 29 11.77 1.51 -33.20
CA LEU A 29 13.23 1.46 -33.05
C LEU A 29 13.88 2.24 -34.20
N ASP A 30 15.09 2.75 -33.97
CA ASP A 30 15.81 3.50 -35.00
C ASP A 30 16.13 2.58 -36.18
N VAL A 31 15.67 2.96 -37.37
CA VAL A 31 15.86 2.20 -38.61
C VAL A 31 17.34 2.02 -38.91
N ARG A 32 18.18 3.02 -38.61
CA ARG A 32 19.64 2.92 -38.81
C ARG A 32 20.27 1.91 -37.88
N GLU A 33 19.80 1.82 -36.64
CA GLU A 33 20.25 0.80 -35.69
C GLU A 33 19.81 -0.60 -36.14
N LEU A 34 18.61 -0.73 -36.70
CA LEU A 34 18.13 -1.98 -37.29
C LEU A 34 18.95 -2.38 -38.53
N GLU A 35 19.27 -1.45 -39.42
CA GLU A 35 20.11 -1.73 -40.60
C GLU A 35 21.54 -2.14 -40.21
N ASN A 36 22.09 -1.51 -39.16
CA ASN A 36 23.40 -1.88 -38.62
C ASN A 36 23.41 -3.30 -38.04
N ILE A 37 22.30 -3.73 -37.45
CA ILE A 37 22.14 -5.13 -37.01
C ILE A 37 22.13 -6.04 -38.23
N ASP A 38 21.37 -5.74 -39.29
CA ASP A 38 21.27 -6.59 -40.49
C ASP A 38 22.61 -6.79 -41.23
N ALA A 39 23.49 -5.78 -41.18
CA ALA A 39 24.80 -5.81 -41.82
C ALA A 39 25.85 -6.66 -41.07
N GLU A 40 25.66 -6.93 -39.78
CA GLU A 40 26.59 -7.73 -38.99
C GLU A 40 26.25 -9.23 -39.06
N THR A 41 27.28 -10.06 -39.21
CA THR A 41 27.16 -11.52 -39.30
C THR A 41 26.25 -12.11 -38.22
N ARG A 42 25.43 -13.11 -38.61
CA ARG A 42 24.33 -13.74 -37.86
C ARG A 42 24.62 -14.13 -36.39
N PHE A 43 25.88 -14.27 -35.99
CA PHE A 43 26.33 -14.56 -34.63
C PHE A 43 26.49 -13.25 -33.84
N GLY A 44 25.41 -12.75 -33.26
CA GLY A 44 25.41 -11.52 -32.44
C GLY A 44 24.14 -10.66 -32.60
N LEU A 45 23.36 -10.93 -33.64
CA LEU A 45 22.06 -10.28 -33.90
C LEU A 45 21.13 -10.37 -32.69
N ASP A 46 21.10 -11.55 -32.06
CA ASP A 46 20.18 -11.84 -30.95
C ASP A 46 20.49 -10.96 -29.73
N ASP A 47 21.75 -10.85 -29.35
CA ASP A 47 22.15 -10.05 -28.18
C ASP A 47 21.96 -8.55 -28.41
N LYS A 48 22.28 -8.06 -29.62
CA LYS A 48 22.06 -6.65 -29.98
C LYS A 48 20.58 -6.29 -30.05
N PHE A 49 19.77 -7.13 -30.70
CA PHE A 49 18.33 -6.91 -30.75
C PHE A 49 17.69 -7.00 -29.37
N ASN A 50 18.10 -7.97 -28.54
CA ASN A 50 17.65 -8.09 -27.16
C ASN A 50 18.03 -6.86 -26.33
N LEU A 51 19.25 -6.36 -26.47
CA LEU A 51 19.70 -5.16 -25.79
C LEU A 51 18.90 -3.92 -26.24
N MET A 52 18.59 -3.79 -27.53
CA MET A 52 17.75 -2.71 -28.05
C MET A 52 16.34 -2.77 -27.47
N ILE A 53 15.71 -3.94 -27.45
CA ILE A 53 14.38 -4.13 -26.85
C ILE A 53 14.43 -3.80 -25.35
N LYS A 54 15.39 -4.34 -24.58
CA LYS A 54 15.55 -4.00 -23.14
C LYS A 54 15.69 -2.50 -22.95
N THR A 55 16.56 -1.86 -23.72
CA THR A 55 16.80 -0.41 -23.65
C THR A 55 15.51 0.35 -23.98
N ARG A 56 14.73 -0.09 -24.96
CA ARG A 56 13.46 0.54 -25.35
C ARG A 56 12.39 0.43 -24.27
N PHE A 57 12.29 -0.71 -23.59
CA PHE A 57 11.38 -0.88 -22.46
C PHE A 57 11.80 -0.10 -21.21
N ASN A 58 13.07 0.31 -21.12
CA ASN A 58 13.62 1.08 -19.99
C ASN A 58 13.73 2.60 -20.24
N LYS A 59 13.30 3.12 -21.39
CA LYS A 59 13.30 4.57 -21.68
C LYS A 59 12.17 5.31 -20.96
N ILE A 60 12.29 6.64 -20.86
CA ILE A 60 11.32 7.57 -20.22
C ILE A 60 9.91 7.44 -20.82
N GLU A 61 9.83 7.12 -22.12
CA GLU A 61 8.60 6.69 -22.78
C GLU A 61 8.74 5.19 -23.10
N PRO A 62 8.43 4.32 -22.12
CA PRO A 62 8.64 2.89 -22.25
C PRO A 62 7.63 2.34 -23.25
N CYS A 63 8.12 1.47 -24.14
CA CYS A 63 7.25 0.63 -24.95
C CYS A 63 6.37 -0.19 -24.00
N THR A 64 5.06 -0.13 -24.19
CA THR A 64 4.13 -0.95 -23.41
C THR A 64 4.00 -2.33 -24.05
N TRP A 65 3.51 -3.29 -23.26
CA TRP A 65 3.14 -4.61 -23.77
C TRP A 65 2.11 -4.56 -24.90
N ARG A 66 1.26 -3.54 -24.89
CA ARG A 66 0.27 -3.30 -25.92
C ARG A 66 0.93 -2.98 -27.26
N ASP A 67 1.97 -2.15 -27.25
CA ASP A 67 2.72 -1.80 -28.46
C ASP A 67 3.42 -3.04 -29.06
N LEU A 68 3.93 -3.94 -28.22
CA LEU A 68 4.50 -5.21 -28.67
C LEU A 68 3.43 -6.16 -29.22
N TYR A 69 2.29 -6.26 -28.54
CA TYR A 69 1.15 -7.04 -29.01
C TYR A 69 0.66 -6.55 -30.38
N ASP A 70 0.51 -5.24 -30.55
CA ASP A 70 0.08 -4.60 -31.79
C ASP A 70 1.13 -4.80 -32.91
N ALA A 71 2.42 -4.70 -32.58
CA ALA A 71 3.50 -4.96 -33.51
C ALA A 71 3.49 -6.41 -34.02
N LEU A 72 3.25 -7.39 -33.13
CA LEU A 72 3.20 -8.81 -33.49
C LEU A 72 1.93 -9.18 -34.27
N ASN A 73 0.79 -8.54 -33.97
CA ASN A 73 -0.47 -8.72 -34.71
C ASN A 73 -0.54 -7.96 -36.04
N HIS A 74 0.40 -7.04 -36.30
CA HIS A 74 0.38 -6.26 -37.51
C HIS A 74 0.44 -7.16 -38.76
N PRO A 75 -0.32 -6.90 -39.85
CA PRO A 75 -0.36 -7.77 -41.03
C PRO A 75 0.99 -8.10 -41.67
N THR A 76 1.97 -7.19 -41.56
CA THR A 76 3.35 -7.41 -42.06
C THR A 76 4.15 -8.39 -41.21
N VAL A 77 3.80 -8.54 -39.93
CA VAL A 77 4.41 -9.48 -38.98
C VAL A 77 3.57 -10.76 -38.91
N ALA A 78 2.25 -10.66 -38.84
CA ALA A 78 1.30 -11.77 -38.86
C ALA A 78 1.68 -12.90 -37.89
N MET A 79 2.04 -12.52 -36.66
CA MET A 79 2.39 -13.46 -35.57
C MET A 79 1.36 -13.38 -34.45
N SER A 80 0.08 -13.41 -34.81
CA SER A 80 -1.04 -13.34 -33.88
C SER A 80 -1.03 -14.46 -32.84
N ASP A 81 -0.58 -15.66 -33.20
CA ASP A 81 -0.48 -16.79 -32.27
C ASP A 81 0.57 -16.56 -31.18
N VAL A 82 1.67 -15.88 -31.53
CA VAL A 82 2.71 -15.48 -30.58
C VAL A 82 2.20 -14.36 -29.70
N ALA A 83 1.55 -13.34 -30.28
CA ALA A 83 0.95 -12.24 -29.56
C ALA A 83 -0.10 -12.71 -28.55
N ASN A 84 -0.97 -13.64 -28.95
CA ASN A 84 -2.04 -14.18 -28.10
C ASN A 84 -1.50 -15.03 -26.94
N ARG A 85 -0.44 -15.83 -27.17
CA ARG A 85 0.23 -16.57 -26.09
C ARG A 85 0.87 -15.65 -25.06
N LEU A 86 1.52 -14.57 -25.50
CA LEU A 86 2.08 -13.56 -24.61
C LEU A 86 0.99 -12.82 -23.83
N SER A 87 -0.09 -12.41 -24.49
CA SER A 87 -1.20 -11.68 -23.86
C SER A 87 -1.92 -12.52 -22.80
N ALA A 88 -2.17 -13.80 -23.08
CA ALA A 88 -2.85 -14.70 -22.13
C ALA A 88 -2.04 -14.89 -20.85
N LYS A 89 -0.72 -15.08 -20.97
CA LYS A 89 0.17 -15.22 -19.82
C LYS A 89 0.35 -13.92 -19.03
N LEU A 90 0.48 -12.79 -19.73
CA LEU A 90 0.58 -11.49 -19.07
C LEU A 90 -0.69 -11.17 -18.28
N THR A 91 -1.86 -11.49 -18.84
CA THR A 91 -3.15 -11.33 -18.14
C THR A 91 -3.21 -12.21 -16.89
N ALA A 92 -2.79 -13.47 -16.99
CA ALA A 92 -2.75 -14.39 -15.84
C ALA A 92 -1.79 -13.91 -14.73
N TYR A 93 -0.62 -13.38 -15.11
CA TYR A 93 0.37 -12.86 -14.17
C TYR A 93 -0.13 -11.57 -13.47
N THR A 94 -0.64 -10.60 -14.24
CA THR A 94 -1.20 -9.37 -13.67
C THR A 94 -2.39 -9.62 -12.75
N ALA A 95 -3.23 -10.62 -13.07
CA ALA A 95 -4.31 -11.05 -12.18
C ALA A 95 -3.76 -11.65 -10.87
N SER A 96 -2.75 -12.52 -10.94
CA SER A 96 -2.10 -13.11 -9.76
C SER A 96 -1.41 -12.06 -8.89
N GLU A 97 -0.68 -11.10 -9.48
CA GLU A 97 -0.06 -10.01 -8.73
C GLU A 97 -1.10 -9.07 -8.10
N ALA A 98 -2.19 -8.78 -8.81
CA ALA A 98 -3.27 -7.96 -8.28
C ALA A 98 -3.98 -8.65 -7.10
N GLU A 99 -4.18 -9.97 -7.16
CA GLU A 99 -4.69 -10.75 -6.04
C GLU A 99 -3.73 -10.73 -4.85
N ASP A 100 -2.43 -10.89 -5.08
CA ASP A 100 -1.42 -10.82 -4.01
C ASP A 100 -1.32 -9.43 -3.39
N GLN A 101 -1.40 -8.37 -4.20
CA GLN A 101 -1.48 -6.99 -3.71
C GLN A 101 -2.77 -6.76 -2.93
N GLY A 102 -3.90 -7.29 -3.41
CA GLY A 102 -5.18 -7.26 -2.71
C GLY A 102 -5.08 -7.91 -1.33
N ARG A 103 -4.55 -9.13 -1.26
CA ARG A 103 -4.29 -9.85 0.01
C ARG A 103 -3.41 -9.05 0.97
N ARG A 104 -2.34 -8.43 0.47
CA ARG A 104 -1.44 -7.59 1.30
C ARG A 104 -2.14 -6.35 1.84
N LEU A 105 -2.91 -5.65 1.00
CA LEU A 105 -3.66 -4.47 1.42
C LEU A 105 -4.74 -4.83 2.44
N GLU A 106 -5.43 -5.94 2.24
CA GLU A 106 -6.43 -6.46 3.18
C GLU A 106 -5.80 -6.80 4.54
N GLN A 107 -4.64 -7.46 4.56
CA GLN A 107 -3.90 -7.71 5.79
C GLN A 107 -3.48 -6.41 6.51
N GLN A 108 -3.02 -5.40 5.77
CA GLN A 108 -2.68 -4.10 6.37
C GLN A 108 -3.91 -3.39 6.94
N LEU A 109 -5.05 -3.48 6.26
CA LEU A 109 -6.30 -2.90 6.72
C LEU A 109 -6.74 -3.56 8.03
N ARG A 110 -6.70 -4.89 8.08
CA ARG A 110 -7.04 -5.66 9.28
C ARG A 110 -6.14 -5.32 10.46
N LEU A 111 -4.82 -5.22 10.28
CA LEU A 111 -3.91 -4.82 11.35
C LEU A 111 -4.22 -3.41 11.87
N LYS A 112 -4.54 -2.47 10.98
CA LYS A 112 -4.95 -1.11 11.38
C LYS A 112 -6.30 -1.08 12.10
N GLU A 113 -7.21 -1.98 11.77
CA GLU A 113 -8.48 -2.13 12.48
C GLU A 113 -8.25 -2.69 13.89
N GLU A 114 -7.42 -3.73 14.02
CA GLU A 114 -7.03 -4.31 15.31
C GLU A 114 -6.32 -3.26 16.22
N GLU A 115 -5.43 -2.44 15.66
CA GLU A 115 -4.80 -1.32 16.39
C GLU A 115 -5.81 -0.28 16.88
N LYS A 116 -6.79 0.09 16.04
CA LYS A 116 -7.84 1.04 16.42
C LYS A 116 -8.75 0.48 17.49
N GLU A 117 -9.12 -0.80 17.41
CA GLU A 117 -9.92 -1.46 18.44
C GLU A 117 -9.19 -1.50 19.78
N ALA A 118 -7.89 -1.77 19.78
CA ALA A 118 -7.07 -1.75 20.99
C ALA A 118 -7.02 -0.34 21.62
N GLU A 119 -6.89 0.71 20.81
CA GLU A 119 -6.87 2.09 21.32
C GLU A 119 -8.24 2.51 21.88
N ILE A 120 -9.34 2.11 21.22
CA ILE A 120 -10.70 2.33 21.75
C ILE A 120 -10.85 1.66 23.12
N ALA A 121 -10.43 0.40 23.25
CA ALA A 121 -10.50 -0.32 24.52
C ALA A 121 -9.68 0.37 25.62
N ARG A 122 -8.49 0.88 25.28
CA ARG A 122 -7.64 1.63 26.21
C ARG A 122 -8.31 2.93 26.67
N LEU A 123 -8.88 3.70 25.76
CA LEU A 123 -9.58 4.95 26.08
C LEU A 123 -10.83 4.68 26.94
N GLN A 124 -11.57 3.62 26.65
CA GLN A 124 -12.72 3.21 27.47
C GLN A 124 -12.31 2.88 28.91
N GLU A 125 -11.18 2.19 29.10
CA GLU A 125 -10.67 1.90 30.43
C GLU A 125 -10.21 3.16 31.17
N GLN A 126 -9.54 4.09 30.49
CA GLN A 126 -9.20 5.39 31.09
C GLN A 126 -10.43 6.18 31.52
N MET A 127 -11.48 6.20 30.69
CA MET A 127 -12.75 6.83 31.07
C MET A 127 -13.38 6.19 32.30
N ARG A 128 -13.29 4.86 32.42
CA ARG A 128 -13.78 4.12 33.59
C ARG A 128 -13.03 4.52 34.86
N GLN A 129 -11.71 4.62 34.79
CA GLN A 129 -10.86 5.02 35.92
C GLN A 129 -11.13 6.47 36.36
N LEU A 130 -11.31 7.37 35.39
CA LEU A 130 -11.68 8.76 35.71
C LEU A 130 -13.07 8.85 36.36
N ALA A 131 -14.02 8.01 35.93
CA ALA A 131 -15.33 7.95 36.55
C ALA A 131 -15.25 7.49 38.02
N THR A 132 -14.48 6.43 38.31
CA THR A 132 -14.31 5.95 39.69
C THR A 132 -13.56 6.96 40.57
N GLU A 133 -12.56 7.66 40.02
CA GLU A 133 -11.86 8.71 40.76
C GLU A 133 -12.76 9.92 41.05
N LYS A 134 -13.62 10.31 40.09
CA LYS A 134 -14.62 11.37 40.30
C LYS A 134 -15.58 11.01 41.44
N ASP A 135 -16.06 9.76 41.48
CA ASP A 135 -16.95 9.30 42.55
C ASP A 135 -16.25 9.27 43.92
N ARG A 136 -14.98 8.87 43.94
CA ARG A 136 -14.14 8.92 45.15
C ARG A 136 -13.99 10.34 45.68
N LEU A 137 -13.68 11.30 44.81
CA LEU A 137 -13.53 12.72 45.17
C LEU A 137 -14.86 13.34 45.61
N ALA A 138 -15.98 12.96 44.99
CA ALA A 138 -17.31 13.38 45.43
C ALA A 138 -17.58 12.92 46.88
N SER A 139 -17.31 11.64 47.17
CA SER A 139 -17.45 11.07 48.51
C SER A 139 -16.54 11.76 49.54
N GLU A 140 -15.31 12.09 49.16
CA GLU A 140 -14.36 12.80 50.02
C GLU A 140 -14.81 14.24 50.31
N LYS A 141 -15.34 14.93 49.30
CA LYS A 141 -15.92 16.27 49.43
C LYS A 141 -17.10 16.26 50.40
N ASP A 142 -18.01 15.29 50.30
CA ASP A 142 -19.17 15.17 51.18
C ASP A 142 -18.75 14.87 52.63
N ARG A 143 -17.70 14.06 52.82
CA ARG A 143 -17.12 13.78 54.14
C ARG A 143 -16.53 15.04 54.78
N LEU A 144 -15.76 15.82 54.01
CA LEU A 144 -15.18 17.08 54.48
C LEU A 144 -16.25 18.13 54.78
N ALA A 145 -17.29 18.23 53.95
CA ALA A 145 -18.42 19.11 54.21
C ALA A 145 -19.12 18.74 55.54
N SER A 146 -19.35 17.44 55.76
CA SER A 146 -19.92 16.93 57.01
C SER A 146 -19.04 17.23 58.22
N GLN A 147 -17.72 17.10 58.08
CA GLN A 147 -16.76 17.42 59.16
C GLN A 147 -16.81 18.91 59.51
N LYS A 148 -16.75 19.80 58.51
CA LYS A 148 -16.86 21.25 58.72
C LYS A 148 -18.20 21.63 59.38
N GLN A 149 -19.30 20.99 58.99
CA GLN A 149 -20.60 21.26 59.58
C GLN A 149 -20.65 20.90 61.07
N ARG A 150 -20.01 19.79 61.47
CA ARG A 150 -19.89 19.38 62.88
C ARG A 150 -19.05 20.36 63.68
N GLU A 151 -17.90 20.78 63.14
CA GLU A 151 -17.01 21.75 63.79
C GLU A 151 -17.71 23.11 63.99
N ILE A 152 -18.45 23.59 62.99
CA ILE A 152 -19.27 24.80 63.12
C ILE A 152 -20.34 24.64 64.21
N ALA A 153 -21.01 23.49 64.28
CA ALA A 153 -22.01 23.22 65.30
C ALA A 153 -21.41 23.18 66.71
N GLU A 154 -20.23 22.59 66.86
CA GLU A 154 -19.50 22.52 68.13
C GLU A 154 -19.07 23.92 68.61
N LEU A 155 -18.46 24.73 67.72
CA LEU A 155 -18.10 26.11 68.03
C LEU A 155 -19.33 26.96 68.42
N ARG A 156 -20.46 26.77 67.75
CA ARG A 156 -21.73 27.44 68.11
C ARG A 156 -22.21 27.03 69.51
N SER A 157 -22.10 25.76 69.87
CA SER A 157 -22.45 25.26 71.20
C SER A 157 -21.55 25.87 72.29
N GLN A 158 -20.23 25.94 72.06
CA GLN A 158 -19.27 26.54 72.98
C GLN A 158 -19.52 28.05 73.21
N LEU A 159 -19.91 28.80 72.17
CA LEU A 159 -20.28 30.20 72.31
C LEU A 159 -21.55 30.39 73.15
N GLN A 160 -22.54 29.52 73.01
CA GLN A 160 -23.78 29.60 73.79
C GLN A 160 -23.56 29.27 75.28
N THR A 161 -22.63 28.36 75.61
CA THR A 161 -22.32 28.02 77.00
C THR A 161 -21.47 29.07 77.70
N SER A 162 -20.64 29.82 76.96
CA SER A 162 -19.78 30.89 77.50
C SER A 162 -20.52 32.22 77.77
N HIS A 163 -21.74 32.41 77.26
CA HIS A 163 -22.55 33.63 77.44
C HIS A 163 -23.67 33.52 78.48
N LYS A 164 -23.70 32.49 79.33
CA LYS A 164 -24.61 32.47 80.49
C LYS A 164 -24.12 33.48 81.53
N PRO A 165 -24.87 34.57 81.83
CA PRO A 165 -24.48 35.48 82.90
C PRO A 165 -24.56 34.74 84.25
N PRO A 166 -23.68 35.07 85.21
CA PRO A 166 -23.75 34.50 86.54
C PRO A 166 -25.09 34.88 87.16
N VAL A 167 -25.89 33.86 87.49
CA VAL A 167 -27.15 34.01 88.22
C VAL A 167 -26.77 34.54 89.60
N GLN A 168 -27.10 35.81 89.86
CA GLN A 168 -27.08 36.43 91.18
C GLN A 168 -28.34 36.08 91.96
#